data_AF-A0A1Q4G2E0-F1
#
_entry.id   AF-A0A1Q4G2E0-F1
#
_cell.length_a   1.000
_cell.length_b   1.000
_cell.length_c   1.000
_cell.angle_alpha   90.00
_cell.angle_beta   90.00
_cell.angle_gamma   90.00
#
_symmetry.space_group_name_H-M   'P 1'
#
loop_
_entity.id
_entity.type
_entity.pdbx_description
1 polymer ?
#
loop_
_entity_poly.entity_id
_entity_poly.type
_entity_poly.pdbx_seq_one_letter_code
_entity_poly.pdbx_strand_id
1 'polypeptide(L)'
;MRFVAPSRAALDPAVLSRPPLAAWSDAADWIAAAEFPSVAELNRGWEQSWRFVEQTPQLLADGLHYETRIHARAEIATRADNWHDFFNALIWRRHAAVKAALNRRQVAEIARMGDKQRSRAQCALTHFDEGGVVVVLRDPALLACWDAHDWRGLFWDARQAWHDGRIRAEVFGHALLEMALVPGKLITGKAVAVLDDDGVTMPQALNALAAAIAAGRLLNDPQELRALPISGIPGWHPANDDAAFYAEAECFRPLRAGRRYPPPLRMAYACPYSSP
;
A
#
# COMPACT_ATOMS: atom_id res chain seq x y z
N MET A 1 -9.03 -7.44 17.99
CA MET A 1 -9.80 -6.18 18.10
C MET A 1 -9.61 -5.43 16.78
N ARG A 2 -10.68 -4.96 16.14
CA ARG A 2 -10.56 -4.15 14.91
C ARG A 2 -9.93 -2.80 15.27
N PHE A 3 -9.03 -2.29 14.44
CA PHE A 3 -8.45 -0.96 14.64
C PHE A 3 -9.55 0.11 14.59
N VAL A 4 -9.42 1.15 15.41
CA VAL A 4 -10.33 2.29 15.46
C VAL A 4 -9.49 3.54 15.25
N ALA A 5 -9.69 4.22 14.13
CA ALA A 5 -9.07 5.49 13.82
C ALA A 5 -9.64 6.61 14.72
N PRO A 6 -8.87 7.70 14.96
CA PRO A 6 -9.40 8.87 15.65
C PRO A 6 -10.55 9.50 14.85
N SER A 7 -11.46 10.22 15.53
CA SER A 7 -12.40 11.09 14.83
C SER A 7 -11.64 12.25 14.16
N ARG A 8 -12.21 12.88 13.13
CA ARG A 8 -11.62 14.07 12.50
C ARG A 8 -11.32 15.19 13.50
N ALA A 9 -12.23 15.42 14.44
CA ALA A 9 -12.05 16.43 15.49
C ALA A 9 -10.91 16.09 16.48
N ALA A 10 -10.53 14.82 16.61
CA ALA A 10 -9.45 14.36 17.48
C ALA A 10 -8.15 14.06 16.72
N LEU A 11 -8.09 14.39 15.42
CA LEU A 11 -6.89 14.19 14.61
C LEU A 11 -5.79 15.15 15.09
N ASP A 12 -4.63 14.60 15.43
CA ASP A 12 -3.43 15.40 15.71
C ASP A 12 -2.84 15.89 14.38
N PRO A 13 -2.81 17.20 14.08
CA PRO A 13 -2.27 17.72 12.83
C PRO A 13 -0.80 17.38 12.60
N ALA A 14 -0.04 17.07 13.66
CA ALA A 14 1.37 16.71 13.54
C ALA A 14 1.59 15.41 12.77
N VAL A 15 0.58 14.54 12.62
CA VAL A 15 0.72 13.33 11.79
C VAL A 15 0.89 13.65 10.31
N LEU A 16 0.40 14.81 9.85
CA LEU A 16 0.49 15.23 8.45
C LEU A 16 1.88 15.74 8.05
N SER A 17 2.71 16.12 9.01
CA SER A 17 4.09 16.58 8.75
C SER A 17 5.10 15.43 8.72
N ARG A 18 4.64 14.18 8.92
CA ARG A 18 5.49 12.98 8.94
C ARG A 18 5.02 11.92 7.95
N PRO A 19 5.93 11.14 7.36
CA PRO A 19 5.54 9.99 6.57
C PRO A 19 4.75 8.94 7.38
N PRO A 20 3.87 8.16 6.72
CA PRO A 20 3.58 8.21 5.30
C PRO A 20 2.63 9.36 4.89
N LEU A 21 1.94 10.02 5.84
CA LEU A 21 0.91 11.02 5.51
C LEU A 21 1.48 12.30 4.88
N ALA A 22 2.72 12.68 5.20
CA ALA A 22 3.40 13.80 4.53
C ALA A 22 3.57 13.61 3.01
N ALA A 23 3.55 12.37 2.52
CA ALA A 23 3.59 12.08 1.08
C ALA A 23 2.24 12.31 0.38
N TRP A 24 1.22 12.76 1.12
CA TRP A 24 -0.14 13.06 0.62
C TRP A 24 -0.43 14.56 0.67
N SER A 25 0.58 15.40 0.38
CA SER A 25 0.46 16.87 0.46
C SER A 25 -0.62 17.46 -0.46
N ASP A 26 -0.85 16.85 -1.62
CA ASP A 26 -1.92 17.12 -2.58
C ASP A 26 -3.34 16.81 -2.04
N ALA A 27 -3.44 15.96 -1.01
CA ALA A 27 -4.69 15.63 -0.33
C ALA A 27 -4.71 16.14 1.13
N ALA A 28 -3.71 16.91 1.57
CA ALA A 28 -3.56 17.35 2.95
C ALA A 28 -4.78 18.15 3.43
N ASP A 29 -5.33 19.01 2.58
CA ASP A 29 -6.52 19.80 2.89
C ASP A 29 -7.74 18.90 3.17
N TRP A 30 -7.93 17.83 2.40
CA TRP A 30 -9.01 16.86 2.65
C TRP A 30 -8.77 16.02 3.90
N ILE A 31 -7.52 15.69 4.22
CA ILE A 31 -7.21 14.95 5.45
C ILE A 31 -7.41 15.85 6.68
N ALA A 32 -7.01 17.11 6.62
CA ALA A 32 -7.12 18.06 7.72
C ALA A 32 -8.52 18.68 7.90
N ALA A 33 -9.40 18.56 6.90
CA ALA A 33 -10.74 19.14 6.94
C ALA A 33 -11.58 18.63 8.13
N ALA A 34 -12.50 19.46 8.61
CA ALA A 34 -13.43 19.09 9.68
C ALA A 34 -14.40 17.98 9.25
N GLU A 35 -14.76 17.95 7.97
CA GLU A 35 -15.71 17.00 7.37
C GLU A 35 -15.03 16.16 6.29
N PHE A 36 -15.57 14.98 6.01
CA PHE A 36 -15.12 14.17 4.88
C PHE A 36 -15.62 14.77 3.57
N PRO A 37 -14.84 14.71 2.48
CA PRO A 37 -15.34 15.09 1.17
C PRO A 37 -16.46 14.13 0.75
N SER A 38 -17.49 14.68 0.13
CA SER A 38 -18.53 13.91 -0.53
C SER A 38 -17.97 13.09 -1.70
N VAL A 39 -18.68 12.04 -2.13
CA VAL A 39 -18.30 11.29 -3.34
C VAL A 39 -18.28 12.16 -4.60
N ALA A 40 -19.10 13.22 -4.65
CA ALA A 40 -19.08 14.19 -5.75
C ALA A 40 -17.78 14.99 -5.79
N GLU A 41 -17.22 15.37 -4.63
CA GLU A 41 -15.92 16.03 -4.53
C GLU A 41 -14.77 15.06 -4.83
N LEU A 42 -14.84 13.81 -4.37
CA LEU A 42 -13.87 12.77 -4.69
C LEU A 42 -13.79 12.50 -6.20
N ASN A 43 -14.92 12.56 -6.91
CA ASN A 43 -15.00 12.38 -8.36
C ASN A 43 -14.54 13.62 -9.15
N ARG A 44 -14.50 14.81 -8.54
CA ARG A 44 -14.21 16.06 -9.26
C ARG A 44 -12.79 16.04 -9.82
N GLY A 45 -12.68 16.25 -11.13
CA GLY A 45 -11.39 16.26 -11.83
C GLY A 45 -10.68 14.90 -11.86
N TRP A 46 -11.38 13.80 -11.52
CA TRP A 46 -10.83 12.46 -11.65
C TRP A 46 -11.26 11.84 -12.98
N GLU A 47 -10.40 11.96 -13.99
CA GLU A 47 -10.66 11.50 -15.36
C GLU A 47 -10.36 10.00 -15.51
N GLN A 48 -11.17 9.16 -14.87
CA GLN A 48 -11.11 7.71 -14.98
C GLN A 48 -12.48 7.13 -15.38
N SER A 49 -12.48 5.89 -15.87
CA SER A 49 -13.74 5.18 -16.15
C SER A 49 -14.52 4.81 -14.89
N TRP A 50 -13.82 4.73 -13.75
CA TRP A 50 -14.43 4.47 -12.44
C TRP A 50 -14.95 5.74 -11.80
N ARG A 51 -15.99 5.59 -10.96
CA ARG A 51 -16.52 6.65 -10.11
C ARG A 51 -16.75 6.15 -8.69
N PHE A 52 -16.56 7.03 -7.72
CA PHE A 52 -17.00 6.81 -6.35
C PHE A 52 -18.51 6.99 -6.27
N VAL A 53 -19.18 6.04 -5.61
CA VAL A 53 -20.61 6.11 -5.30
C VAL A 53 -20.80 5.88 -3.81
N GLU A 54 -21.75 6.59 -3.21
CA GLU A 54 -22.02 6.44 -1.78
C GLU A 54 -22.58 5.05 -1.49
N GLN A 55 -22.02 4.36 -0.49
CA GLN A 55 -22.45 3.03 -0.09
C GLN A 55 -23.73 3.09 0.76
N THR A 56 -24.88 3.19 0.09
CA THR A 56 -26.20 3.19 0.73
C THR A 56 -26.82 1.78 0.78
N PRO A 57 -27.81 1.52 1.66
CA PRO A 57 -28.57 0.27 1.63
C PRO A 57 -29.20 -0.01 0.25
N GLN A 58 -29.63 1.02 -0.47
CA GLN A 58 -30.20 0.92 -1.81
C GLN A 58 -29.14 0.47 -2.82
N LEU A 59 -27.91 0.99 -2.76
CA LEU A 59 -26.81 0.53 -3.62
C LEU A 59 -26.53 -0.96 -3.38
N LEU A 60 -26.54 -1.39 -2.12
CA LEU A 60 -26.24 -2.77 -1.71
C LEU A 60 -27.40 -3.75 -1.97
N ALA A 61 -28.59 -3.27 -2.32
CA ALA A 61 -29.79 -4.09 -2.52
C ALA A 61 -29.67 -5.07 -3.71
N ASP A 62 -28.77 -4.79 -4.66
CA ASP A 62 -28.48 -5.70 -5.78
C ASP A 62 -27.61 -6.91 -5.37
N GLY A 63 -27.14 -6.97 -4.12
CA GLY A 63 -26.35 -8.08 -3.58
C GLY A 63 -24.96 -8.24 -4.21
N LEU A 64 -24.50 -7.29 -5.03
CA LEU A 64 -23.20 -7.40 -5.68
C LEU A 64 -22.05 -7.29 -4.67
N HIS A 65 -21.11 -8.24 -4.74
CA HIS A 65 -19.83 -8.12 -4.06
C HIS A 65 -19.07 -6.86 -4.51
N TYR A 66 -18.31 -6.24 -3.60
CA TYR A 66 -17.58 -4.99 -3.82
C TYR A 66 -16.73 -5.01 -5.10
N GLU A 67 -15.87 -6.01 -5.25
CA GLU A 67 -14.98 -6.14 -6.42
C GLU A 67 -15.77 -6.37 -7.72
N THR A 68 -16.87 -7.13 -7.66
CA THR A 68 -17.75 -7.39 -8.81
C THR A 68 -18.46 -6.11 -9.25
N ARG A 69 -18.89 -5.25 -8.30
CA ARG A 69 -19.50 -3.94 -8.59
C ARG A 69 -18.51 -3.04 -9.34
N ILE A 70 -17.28 -2.94 -8.86
CA ILE A 70 -16.23 -2.13 -9.51
C ILE A 70 -16.00 -2.62 -10.93
N HIS A 71 -15.91 -3.93 -11.13
CA HIS A 71 -15.65 -4.50 -12.45
C HIS A 71 -16.82 -4.33 -13.42
N ALA A 72 -18.04 -4.63 -12.97
CA ALA A 72 -19.22 -4.66 -13.83
C ALA A 72 -19.86 -3.29 -14.08
N ARG A 73 -19.73 -2.35 -13.12
CA ARG A 73 -20.42 -1.04 -13.16
C ARG A 73 -19.49 0.17 -13.13
N ALA A 74 -18.19 -0.07 -12.96
CA ALA A 74 -17.20 0.98 -12.70
C ALA A 74 -17.55 1.84 -11.47
N GLU A 75 -18.20 1.23 -10.47
CA GLU A 75 -18.69 1.89 -9.26
C GLU A 75 -17.88 1.44 -8.05
N ILE A 76 -17.20 2.38 -7.39
CA ILE A 76 -16.46 2.16 -6.16
C ILE A 76 -17.36 2.57 -5.00
N ALA A 77 -17.99 1.58 -4.35
CA ALA A 77 -18.83 1.82 -3.18
C ALA A 77 -17.99 2.39 -2.03
N THR A 78 -18.37 3.57 -1.55
CA THR A 78 -17.60 4.35 -0.58
C THR A 78 -18.52 4.76 0.55
N ARG A 79 -18.25 4.31 1.78
CA ARG A 79 -19.00 4.72 2.97
C ARG A 79 -18.72 6.19 3.28
N ALA A 80 -19.78 6.94 3.57
CA ALA A 80 -19.65 8.28 4.12
C ALA A 80 -18.95 8.26 5.49
N ASP A 81 -18.29 9.35 5.83
CA ASP A 81 -17.65 9.59 7.13
C ASP A 81 -16.71 8.48 7.62
N ASN A 82 -15.94 7.91 6.68
CA ASN A 82 -15.13 6.73 6.93
C ASN A 82 -13.68 6.92 6.47
N TRP A 83 -12.74 6.95 7.42
CA TRP A 83 -11.31 7.10 7.12
C TRP A 83 -10.76 6.04 6.17
N HIS A 84 -11.17 4.80 6.37
CA HIS A 84 -10.72 3.69 5.57
C HIS A 84 -11.13 3.82 4.10
N ASP A 85 -12.40 4.11 3.83
CA ASP A 85 -12.89 4.29 2.47
C ASP A 85 -12.40 5.60 1.84
N PHE A 86 -12.19 6.64 2.64
CA PHE A 86 -11.54 7.87 2.20
C PHE A 86 -10.10 7.61 1.72
N PHE A 87 -9.27 6.91 2.50
CA PHE A 87 -7.92 6.55 2.06
C PHE A 87 -7.94 5.60 0.87
N ASN A 88 -8.87 4.64 0.84
CA ASN A 88 -9.05 3.78 -0.33
C ASN A 88 -9.38 4.61 -1.60
N ALA A 89 -10.21 5.65 -1.48
CA ALA A 89 -10.50 6.56 -2.59
C ALA A 89 -9.24 7.33 -3.03
N LEU A 90 -8.43 7.81 -2.10
CA LEU A 90 -7.15 8.45 -2.42
C LEU A 90 -6.18 7.50 -3.13
N ILE A 91 -6.08 6.23 -2.68
CA ILE A 91 -5.29 5.20 -3.36
C ILE A 91 -5.81 4.94 -4.77
N TRP A 92 -7.13 4.84 -4.98
CA TRP A 92 -7.72 4.72 -6.32
C TRP A 92 -7.35 5.89 -7.22
N ARG A 93 -7.39 7.13 -6.70
CA ARG A 93 -7.03 8.31 -7.48
C ARG A 93 -5.56 8.33 -7.89
N ARG A 94 -4.65 7.95 -6.99
CA ARG A 94 -3.19 8.00 -7.23
C ARG A 94 -2.63 6.78 -7.96
N HIS A 95 -3.19 5.60 -7.70
CA HIS A 95 -2.63 4.32 -8.13
C HIS A 95 -3.66 3.47 -8.90
N ALA A 96 -4.45 4.11 -9.77
CA ALA A 96 -5.53 3.48 -10.53
C ALA A 96 -5.10 2.20 -11.27
N ALA A 97 -3.91 2.19 -11.89
CA ALA A 97 -3.41 1.02 -12.61
C ALA A 97 -3.23 -0.22 -11.70
N VAL A 98 -2.67 -0.02 -10.49
CA VAL A 98 -2.47 -1.10 -9.52
C VAL A 98 -3.83 -1.58 -8.99
N LYS A 99 -4.73 -0.65 -8.61
CA LYS A 99 -6.08 -0.99 -8.14
C LYS A 99 -6.90 -1.74 -9.19
N ALA A 100 -6.81 -1.33 -10.46
CA ALA A 100 -7.46 -2.02 -11.56
C ALA A 100 -6.92 -3.44 -11.77
N ALA A 101 -5.60 -3.63 -11.63
CA ALA A 101 -4.98 -4.95 -11.70
C ALA A 101 -5.44 -5.87 -10.54
N LEU A 102 -5.50 -5.34 -9.31
CA LEU A 102 -6.02 -6.05 -8.15
C LEU A 102 -7.49 -6.45 -8.35
N ASN A 103 -8.35 -5.49 -8.74
CA ASN A 103 -9.77 -5.74 -8.97
C ASN A 103 -10.00 -6.82 -10.04
N ARG A 104 -9.31 -6.74 -11.18
CA ARG A 104 -9.40 -7.75 -12.25
C ARG A 104 -9.07 -9.15 -11.73
N ARG A 105 -8.02 -9.26 -10.91
CA ARG A 105 -7.63 -10.54 -10.33
C ARG A 105 -8.57 -11.03 -9.24
N GLN A 106 -9.08 -10.13 -8.39
CA GLN A 106 -10.10 -10.49 -7.40
C GLN A 106 -11.34 -11.07 -8.07
N VAL A 107 -11.84 -10.43 -9.14
CA VAL A 107 -13.03 -10.88 -9.88
C VAL A 107 -12.79 -12.24 -10.53
N ALA A 108 -11.63 -12.45 -11.16
CA ALA A 108 -11.28 -13.74 -11.75
C ALA A 108 -11.26 -14.86 -10.69
N GLU A 109 -10.75 -14.58 -9.49
CA GLU A 109 -10.76 -15.55 -8.40
C GLU A 109 -12.16 -15.76 -7.79
N ILE A 110 -12.99 -14.71 -7.67
CA ILE A 110 -14.39 -14.84 -7.22
C ILE A 110 -15.17 -15.73 -8.18
N ALA A 111 -15.00 -15.57 -9.50
CA ALA A 111 -15.64 -16.41 -10.49
C ALA A 111 -15.24 -17.90 -10.35
N ARG A 112 -14.04 -18.19 -9.82
CA ARG A 112 -13.53 -19.55 -9.61
C ARG A 112 -13.95 -20.14 -8.26
N MET A 113 -13.95 -19.35 -7.19
CA MET A 113 -14.17 -19.82 -5.81
C MET A 113 -15.62 -19.65 -5.32
N GLY A 114 -16.41 -18.80 -5.98
CA GLY A 114 -17.67 -18.28 -5.45
C GLY A 114 -17.46 -17.31 -4.28
N ASP A 115 -18.56 -16.83 -3.69
CA ASP A 115 -18.52 -15.73 -2.71
C ASP A 115 -18.09 -16.15 -1.29
N LYS A 116 -18.01 -17.45 -1.00
CA LYS A 116 -17.84 -17.96 0.38
C LYS A 116 -16.41 -18.35 0.74
N GLN A 117 -15.58 -18.69 -0.25
CA GLN A 117 -14.22 -19.16 -0.01
C GLN A 117 -13.23 -18.18 -0.61
N ARG A 118 -12.18 -17.88 0.14
CA ARG A 118 -11.05 -17.08 -0.36
C ARG A 118 -9.92 -18.00 -0.75
N SER A 119 -9.44 -17.87 -1.99
CA SER A 119 -8.19 -18.48 -2.40
C SER A 119 -7.00 -17.81 -1.74
N ARG A 120 -5.82 -18.46 -1.83
CA ARG A 120 -4.57 -17.85 -1.37
C ARG A 120 -4.28 -16.55 -2.12
N ALA A 121 -4.54 -16.50 -3.43
CA ALA A 121 -4.38 -15.29 -4.22
C ALA A 121 -5.32 -14.18 -3.74
N GLN A 122 -6.61 -14.46 -3.47
CA GLN A 122 -7.52 -13.45 -2.91
C GLN A 122 -7.02 -12.90 -1.58
N CYS A 123 -6.53 -13.77 -0.69
CA CYS A 123 -5.91 -13.33 0.55
C CYS A 123 -4.67 -12.45 0.31
N ALA A 124 -3.82 -12.77 -0.67
CA ALA A 124 -2.63 -11.99 -1.00
C ALA A 124 -2.98 -10.62 -1.58
N LEU A 125 -3.93 -10.58 -2.51
CA LEU A 125 -4.45 -9.37 -3.13
C LEU A 125 -5.07 -8.44 -2.08
N THR A 126 -5.93 -8.97 -1.19
CA THR A 126 -6.52 -8.20 -0.09
C THR A 126 -5.45 -7.71 0.89
N HIS A 127 -4.49 -8.54 1.29
CA HIS A 127 -3.42 -8.11 2.20
C HIS A 127 -2.55 -7.00 1.60
N PHE A 128 -2.31 -7.04 0.28
CA PHE A 128 -1.59 -5.96 -0.39
C PHE A 128 -2.46 -4.71 -0.54
N ASP A 129 -3.75 -4.83 -0.82
CA ASP A 129 -4.65 -3.68 -0.92
C ASP A 129 -4.77 -2.90 0.40
N GLU A 130 -4.80 -3.63 1.51
CA GLU A 130 -4.93 -3.11 2.87
C GLU A 130 -3.58 -2.64 3.45
N GLY A 131 -2.56 -3.48 3.31
CA GLY A 131 -1.28 -3.35 4.00
C GLY A 131 -0.10 -3.15 3.07
N GLY A 132 -0.32 -2.91 1.77
CA GLY A 132 0.71 -2.91 0.74
C GLY A 132 1.77 -1.83 0.88
N VAL A 133 3.01 -2.19 0.60
CA VAL A 133 4.10 -1.23 0.38
C VAL A 133 4.88 -1.65 -0.86
N VAL A 134 5.23 -0.72 -1.72
CA VAL A 134 6.14 -0.98 -2.85
C VAL A 134 7.51 -0.46 -2.45
N VAL A 135 8.49 -1.35 -2.40
CA VAL A 135 9.86 -0.99 -2.03
C VAL A 135 10.76 -1.15 -3.25
N VAL A 136 11.33 -0.05 -3.71
CA VAL A 136 12.31 -0.04 -4.80
C VAL A 136 13.70 0.00 -4.20
N LEU A 137 14.55 -0.96 -4.54
CA LEU A 137 15.94 -1.07 -4.08
C LEU A 137 16.89 -1.03 -5.27
N ARG A 138 18.02 -0.33 -5.11
CA ARG A 138 19.14 -0.32 -6.08
C ARG A 138 20.35 -1.11 -5.62
N ASP A 139 20.36 -1.50 -4.35
CA ASP A 139 21.46 -2.23 -3.72
C ASP A 139 20.94 -3.58 -3.22
N PRO A 140 21.37 -4.70 -3.84
CA PRO A 140 20.99 -6.05 -3.41
C PRO A 140 21.36 -6.37 -1.96
N ALA A 141 22.37 -5.71 -1.37
CA ALA A 141 22.75 -5.93 0.02
C ALA A 141 21.62 -5.50 0.99
N LEU A 142 20.87 -4.44 0.66
CA LEU A 142 19.72 -3.99 1.45
C LEU A 142 18.60 -5.03 1.45
N LEU A 143 18.39 -5.70 0.31
CA LEU A 143 17.42 -6.80 0.22
C LEU A 143 17.85 -7.98 1.09
N ALA A 144 19.15 -8.28 1.18
CA ALA A 144 19.66 -9.34 2.03
C ALA A 144 19.44 -9.03 3.52
N CYS A 145 19.73 -7.81 3.98
CA CYS A 145 19.39 -7.38 5.35
C CYS A 145 17.90 -7.52 5.62
N TRP A 146 17.06 -7.08 4.68
CA TRP A 146 15.62 -7.14 4.82
C TRP A 146 15.10 -8.58 4.88
N ASP A 147 15.53 -9.45 3.98
CA ASP A 147 15.10 -10.85 3.93
C ASP A 147 15.54 -11.62 5.20
N ALA A 148 16.66 -11.22 5.82
CA ALA A 148 17.14 -11.74 7.09
C ALA A 148 16.44 -11.16 8.34
N HIS A 149 15.57 -10.15 8.16
CA HIS A 149 15.02 -9.34 9.27
C HIS A 149 16.12 -8.68 10.12
N ASP A 150 17.24 -8.31 9.50
CA ASP A 150 18.26 -7.47 10.12
C ASP A 150 17.77 -6.01 10.13
N TRP A 151 16.89 -5.71 11.07
CA TRP A 151 16.22 -4.41 11.15
C TRP A 151 17.18 -3.27 11.48
N ARG A 152 18.16 -3.54 12.34
CA ARG A 152 19.22 -2.57 12.62
C ARG A 152 20.06 -2.32 11.36
N GLY A 153 20.50 -3.37 10.67
CA GLY A 153 21.25 -3.23 9.42
C GLY A 153 20.48 -2.44 8.36
N LEU A 154 19.20 -2.77 8.15
CA LEU A 154 18.36 -2.14 7.14
C LEU A 154 18.02 -0.67 7.42
N PHE A 155 17.71 -0.31 8.67
CA PHE A 155 17.17 1.00 9.00
C PHE A 155 18.16 1.94 9.70
N TRP A 156 19.03 1.38 10.55
CA TRP A 156 19.99 2.16 11.32
C TRP A 156 21.35 2.23 10.62
N ASP A 157 21.98 1.09 10.36
CA ASP A 157 23.33 1.08 9.79
C ASP A 157 23.31 1.53 8.32
N ALA A 158 22.30 1.12 7.55
CA ALA A 158 22.07 1.57 6.17
C ALA A 158 21.19 2.83 6.05
N ARG A 159 21.04 3.64 7.11
CA ARG A 159 20.17 4.84 7.13
C ARG A 159 20.40 5.77 5.93
N GLN A 160 21.65 5.97 5.53
CA GLN A 160 21.99 6.84 4.40
C GLN A 160 21.33 6.37 3.09
N ALA A 161 21.11 5.07 2.90
CA ALA A 161 20.47 4.52 1.69
C ALA A 161 19.01 4.96 1.54
N TRP A 162 18.32 5.23 2.65
CA TRP A 162 16.96 5.77 2.64
C TRP A 162 16.95 7.26 2.30
N HIS A 163 17.98 8.00 2.73
CA HIS A 163 18.10 9.44 2.44
C HIS A 163 18.59 9.72 1.01
N ASP A 164 19.50 8.89 0.47
CA ASP A 164 20.05 9.06 -0.88
C ASP A 164 19.23 8.35 -1.98
N GLY A 165 18.15 7.65 -1.61
CA GLY A 165 17.20 7.03 -2.54
C GLY A 165 17.64 5.68 -3.11
N ARG A 166 18.71 5.06 -2.60
CA ARG A 166 19.06 3.66 -2.91
C ARG A 166 17.99 2.67 -2.46
N ILE A 167 17.19 3.03 -1.45
CA ILE A 167 15.95 2.35 -1.08
C ILE A 167 14.84 3.38 -0.90
N ARG A 168 13.67 3.10 -1.49
CA ARG A 168 12.49 3.97 -1.42
C ARG A 168 11.26 3.13 -1.18
N ALA A 169 10.31 3.66 -0.42
CA ALA A 169 9.05 2.98 -0.12
C ALA A 169 7.87 3.87 -0.50
N GLU A 170 6.90 3.31 -1.22
CA GLU A 170 5.59 3.89 -1.47
C GLU A 170 4.54 3.10 -0.70
N VAL A 171 3.80 3.78 0.20
CA VAL A 171 2.68 3.16 0.91
C VAL A 171 1.47 3.11 -0.02
N PHE A 172 1.04 1.90 -0.35
CA PHE A 172 -0.15 1.64 -1.15
C PHE A 172 -1.34 1.20 -0.28
N GLY A 173 -1.06 0.50 0.82
CA GLY A 173 -2.08 -0.03 1.71
C GLY A 173 -2.86 1.08 2.42
N HIS A 174 -4.14 1.23 2.07
CA HIS A 174 -4.98 2.30 2.62
C HIS A 174 -5.21 2.16 4.14
N ALA A 175 -5.25 0.94 4.68
CA ALA A 175 -5.30 0.74 6.13
C ALA A 175 -3.99 1.13 6.84
N LEU A 176 -2.84 1.14 6.15
CA LEU A 176 -1.61 1.68 6.74
C LEU A 176 -1.70 3.20 6.93
N LEU A 177 -2.32 3.91 5.98
CA LEU A 177 -2.57 5.35 6.08
C LEU A 177 -3.57 5.66 7.20
N GLU A 178 -4.64 4.87 7.30
CA GLU A 178 -5.60 4.95 8.40
C GLU A 178 -4.92 4.75 9.77
N MET A 179 -4.03 3.77 9.87
CA MET A 179 -3.23 3.53 11.07
C MET A 179 -2.27 4.68 11.40
N ALA A 180 -1.72 5.35 10.38
CA ALA A 180 -0.79 6.47 10.55
C ALA A 180 -1.46 7.73 11.13
N LEU A 181 -2.80 7.78 11.20
CA LEU A 181 -3.52 8.84 11.91
C LEU A 181 -3.30 8.82 13.43
N VAL A 182 -2.75 7.74 13.99
CA VAL A 182 -2.45 7.63 15.41
C VAL A 182 -0.96 7.88 15.64
N PRO A 183 -0.59 9.00 16.29
CA PRO A 183 0.81 9.31 16.58
C PRO A 183 1.53 8.17 17.30
N GLY A 184 2.75 7.85 16.87
CA GLY A 184 3.59 6.84 17.51
C GLY A 184 3.12 5.39 17.31
N LYS A 185 2.11 5.14 16.45
CA LYS A 185 1.70 3.78 16.16
C LYS A 185 2.81 3.01 15.45
N LEU A 186 3.14 1.83 15.97
CA LEU A 186 4.07 0.92 15.34
C LEU A 186 3.35 0.16 14.22
N ILE A 187 3.71 0.43 12.98
CA ILE A 187 3.05 -0.08 11.78
C ILE A 187 4.01 -0.99 11.02
N THR A 188 3.49 -2.14 10.57
CA THR A 188 4.21 -3.08 9.70
C THR A 188 3.40 -3.33 8.44
N GLY A 189 3.99 -2.98 7.29
CA GLY A 189 3.43 -3.22 5.98
C GLY A 189 3.72 -4.62 5.43
N LYS A 190 3.08 -4.90 4.30
CA LYS A 190 3.14 -6.12 3.49
C LYS A 190 3.68 -5.73 2.11
N ALA A 191 4.97 -5.88 1.95
CA ALA A 191 5.67 -5.24 0.86
C ALA A 191 5.96 -6.16 -0.32
N VAL A 192 5.99 -5.56 -1.51
CA VAL A 192 6.60 -6.14 -2.71
C VAL A 192 7.92 -5.42 -2.96
N ALA A 193 8.99 -6.20 -3.10
CA ALA A 193 10.30 -5.69 -3.45
C ALA A 193 10.44 -5.58 -4.97
N VAL A 194 10.93 -4.44 -5.44
CA VAL A 194 11.30 -4.16 -6.81
C VAL A 194 12.80 -3.88 -6.82
N LEU A 195 13.56 -4.64 -7.60
CA LEU A 195 14.99 -4.40 -7.80
C LEU A 195 15.17 -3.55 -9.06
N ASP A 196 15.81 -2.41 -8.86
CA ASP A 196 16.10 -1.37 -9.83
C ASP A 196 17.59 -1.34 -10.15
N ASP A 197 17.96 -1.80 -11.34
CA ASP A 197 19.36 -1.79 -11.80
C ASP A 197 19.73 -0.45 -12.49
N ASP A 198 18.74 0.33 -12.96
CA ASP A 198 18.92 1.41 -13.95
C ASP A 198 18.32 2.76 -13.54
N GLY A 199 17.98 2.93 -12.27
CA GLY A 199 17.49 4.20 -11.74
C GLY A 199 16.01 4.49 -12.01
N VAL A 200 15.16 3.47 -12.15
CA VAL A 200 13.73 3.61 -12.39
C VAL A 200 13.04 4.52 -11.37
N THR A 201 12.04 5.26 -11.84
CA THR A 201 11.20 6.10 -11.00
C THR A 201 10.13 5.26 -10.28
N MET A 202 9.59 5.76 -9.16
CA MET A 202 8.50 5.08 -8.44
C MET A 202 7.26 4.86 -9.33
N PRO A 203 6.80 5.82 -10.15
CA PRO A 203 5.70 5.59 -11.09
C PRO A 203 5.98 4.45 -12.10
N GLN A 204 7.21 4.33 -12.62
CA GLN A 204 7.58 3.22 -13.50
C GLN A 204 7.52 1.88 -12.78
N ALA A 205 8.02 1.81 -11.53
CA ALA A 205 7.94 0.61 -10.71
C ALA A 205 6.48 0.21 -10.42
N LEU A 206 5.60 1.17 -10.11
CA LEU A 206 4.16 0.94 -9.90
C LEU A 206 3.45 0.44 -11.17
N ASN A 207 3.80 0.97 -12.34
CA ASN A 207 3.25 0.48 -13.61
C ASN A 207 3.71 -0.95 -13.91
N ALA A 208 4.98 -1.26 -13.69
CA ALA A 208 5.49 -2.63 -13.84
C ALA A 208 4.86 -3.60 -12.84
N LEU A 209 4.63 -3.14 -11.60
CA LEU A 209 3.91 -3.89 -10.58
C LEU A 209 2.47 -4.17 -11.02
N ALA A 210 1.74 -3.17 -11.51
CA ALA A 210 0.38 -3.34 -12.01
C ALA A 210 0.33 -4.39 -13.14
N ALA A 211 1.26 -4.32 -14.10
CA ALA A 211 1.36 -5.30 -15.18
C ALA A 211 1.69 -6.72 -14.65
N ALA A 212 2.61 -6.84 -13.70
CA ALA A 212 2.97 -8.12 -13.09
C ALA A 212 1.82 -8.74 -12.28
N ILE A 213 1.07 -7.91 -11.53
CA ILE A 213 -0.15 -8.32 -10.84
C ILE A 213 -1.17 -8.79 -11.87
N ALA A 214 -1.50 -7.99 -12.89
CA ALA A 214 -2.50 -8.35 -13.90
C ALA A 214 -2.18 -9.65 -14.64
N ALA A 215 -0.89 -9.93 -14.88
CA ALA A 215 -0.40 -11.16 -15.50
C ALA A 215 -0.34 -12.37 -14.54
N GLY A 216 -0.73 -12.22 -13.27
CA GLY A 216 -0.68 -13.29 -12.27
C GLY A 216 0.74 -13.68 -11.83
N ARG A 217 1.75 -12.82 -12.07
CA ARG A 217 3.15 -13.09 -11.70
C ARG A 217 3.48 -12.72 -10.24
N LEU A 218 2.61 -11.92 -9.60
CA LEU A 218 2.74 -11.49 -8.21
C LEU A 218 1.40 -11.60 -7.49
N LEU A 219 1.45 -11.70 -6.16
CA LEU A 219 0.31 -11.78 -5.25
C LEU A 219 -0.52 -13.05 -5.45
N ASN A 220 0.14 -14.21 -5.61
CA ASN A 220 -0.56 -15.50 -5.66
C ASN A 220 -0.67 -16.16 -4.28
N ASP A 221 0.15 -15.71 -3.34
CA ASP A 221 0.22 -16.23 -1.98
C ASP A 221 0.53 -15.10 -0.99
N PRO A 222 -0.13 -15.02 0.18
CA PRO A 222 0.22 -14.04 1.21
C PRO A 222 1.68 -14.12 1.66
N GLN A 223 2.33 -15.27 1.48
CA GLN A 223 3.75 -15.49 1.72
C GLN A 223 4.66 -14.85 0.66
N GLU A 224 4.14 -14.27 -0.41
CA GLU A 224 4.95 -13.45 -1.31
C GLU A 224 5.27 -12.07 -0.72
N LEU A 225 4.45 -11.62 0.24
CA LEU A 225 4.56 -10.31 0.86
C LEU A 225 5.63 -10.31 1.96
N ARG A 226 6.58 -9.38 1.85
CA ARG A 226 7.63 -9.12 2.84
C ARG A 226 7.09 -8.31 4.00
N ALA A 227 7.43 -8.69 5.23
CA ALA A 227 7.13 -7.83 6.37
C ALA A 227 8.05 -6.59 6.32
N LEU A 228 7.50 -5.39 6.42
CA LEU A 228 8.28 -4.16 6.53
C LEU A 228 7.79 -3.33 7.70
N PRO A 229 8.51 -3.26 8.82
CA PRO A 229 8.20 -2.33 9.90
C PRO A 229 8.41 -0.89 9.40
N ILE A 230 7.39 -0.28 8.81
CA ILE A 230 7.51 1.06 8.18
C ILE A 230 7.86 2.14 9.21
N SER A 231 7.53 1.91 10.49
CA SER A 231 7.98 2.76 11.60
C SER A 231 9.51 2.79 11.77
N GLY A 232 10.24 1.80 11.24
CA GLY A 232 11.69 1.78 11.22
C GLY A 232 12.30 2.66 10.13
N ILE A 233 11.53 3.08 9.12
CA ILE A 233 12.09 3.90 8.04
C ILE A 233 12.55 5.27 8.60
N PRO A 234 13.77 5.73 8.25
CA PRO A 234 14.31 7.01 8.68
C PRO A 234 13.32 8.18 8.61
N GLY A 235 13.02 8.77 9.76
CA GLY A 235 12.11 9.92 9.90
C GLY A 235 10.60 9.61 9.98
N TRP A 236 10.19 8.33 9.95
CA TRP A 236 8.76 7.97 9.96
C TRP A 236 8.16 7.87 11.37
N HIS A 237 8.98 7.48 12.35
CA HIS A 237 8.56 7.36 13.75
C HIS A 237 9.35 8.33 14.64
N PRO A 238 8.77 8.93 15.69
CA PRO A 238 9.50 9.85 16.56
C PRO A 238 10.72 9.23 17.25
N ALA A 239 10.67 7.94 17.57
CA ALA A 239 11.77 7.21 18.24
C ALA A 239 12.88 6.75 17.28
N ASN A 240 12.84 7.15 16.01
CA ASN A 240 13.69 6.60 14.97
C ASN A 240 15.17 7.03 15.07
N ASP A 241 15.45 8.07 15.87
CA ASP A 241 16.80 8.55 16.19
C ASP A 241 17.43 7.87 17.42
N ASP A 242 16.73 6.92 18.03
CA ASP A 242 17.24 6.09 19.12
C ASP A 242 17.62 4.70 18.58
N ALA A 243 18.87 4.29 18.74
CA ALA A 243 19.33 2.96 18.32
C ALA A 243 18.63 1.83 19.08
N ALA A 244 18.21 2.06 20.33
CA ALA A 244 17.50 1.07 21.14
C ALA A 244 16.10 0.74 20.57
N PHE A 245 15.48 1.68 19.85
CA PHE A 245 14.19 1.50 19.20
C PHE A 245 14.17 0.26 18.29
N TYR A 246 15.24 0.04 17.52
CA TYR A 246 15.34 -1.08 16.58
C TYR A 246 15.57 -2.44 17.24
N ALA A 247 15.99 -2.44 18.52
CA ALA A 247 16.17 -3.65 19.31
C ALA A 247 14.93 -3.98 20.16
N GLU A 248 14.21 -2.97 20.62
CA GLU A 248 13.20 -3.12 21.68
C GLU A 248 11.75 -3.01 21.19
N ALA A 249 11.48 -2.26 20.12
CA ALA A 249 10.11 -2.02 19.68
C ALA A 249 9.48 -3.26 19.06
N GLU A 250 8.22 -3.53 19.43
CA GLU A 250 7.54 -4.79 19.12
C GLU A 250 7.26 -5.05 17.63
N CYS A 251 7.39 -4.04 16.77
CA CYS A 251 7.24 -4.21 15.32
C CYS A 251 8.45 -4.90 14.67
N PHE A 252 9.63 -4.84 15.31
CA PHE A 252 10.87 -5.44 14.82
C PHE A 252 10.95 -6.92 15.19
N ARG A 253 10.10 -7.74 14.56
CA ARG A 253 10.03 -9.19 14.83
C ARG A 253 11.13 -9.95 14.07
N PRO A 254 11.78 -10.95 14.68
CA PRO A 254 12.78 -11.78 14.00
C PRO A 254 12.15 -12.58 12.86
N LEU A 255 13.00 -13.04 11.92
CA LEU A 255 12.57 -13.92 10.85
C LEU A 255 12.06 -15.25 11.43
N ARG A 256 10.87 -15.67 11.02
CA ARG A 256 10.30 -16.96 11.46
C ARG A 256 11.13 -18.11 10.88
N ALA A 257 11.34 -19.17 11.67
CA ALA A 257 12.02 -20.38 11.19
C ALA A 257 11.37 -20.90 9.90
N GLY A 258 12.21 -21.19 8.88
CA GLY A 258 11.77 -21.66 7.57
C GLY A 258 11.17 -20.60 6.64
N ARG A 259 11.01 -19.34 7.08
CA ARG A 259 10.52 -18.26 6.21
C ARG A 259 11.54 -17.96 5.12
N ARG A 260 11.08 -17.97 3.87
CA ARG A 260 11.83 -17.52 2.69
C ARG A 260 10.96 -16.60 1.87
N TYR A 261 11.51 -15.49 1.39
CA TYR A 261 10.81 -14.55 0.53
C TYR A 261 11.09 -14.86 -0.96
N PRO A 262 10.14 -14.61 -1.87
CA PRO A 262 10.36 -14.81 -3.30
C PRO A 262 11.35 -13.77 -3.85
N PRO A 263 12.03 -14.01 -4.98
CA PRO A 263 12.85 -12.98 -5.63
C PRO A 263 12.08 -11.66 -5.84
N PRO A 264 12.76 -10.50 -5.84
CA PRO A 264 12.11 -9.22 -6.12
C PRO A 264 11.63 -9.17 -7.57
N LEU A 265 10.64 -8.33 -7.86
CA LEU A 265 10.29 -7.97 -9.23
C LEU A 265 11.49 -7.22 -9.82
N ARG A 266 12.13 -7.79 -10.84
CA ARG A 266 13.21 -7.10 -11.56
C ARG A 266 12.63 -6.19 -12.63
N MET A 267 13.09 -4.94 -12.64
CA MET A 267 12.85 -4.04 -13.74
C MET A 267 13.76 -4.45 -14.90
N ALA A 268 13.18 -4.91 -16.01
CA ALA A 268 13.94 -5.22 -17.22
C ALA A 268 14.14 -3.93 -18.05
N TYR A 269 15.30 -3.82 -18.69
CA TYR A 269 15.68 -2.74 -19.60
C TYR A 269 14.59 -2.54 -20.68
N ALA A 270 13.95 -1.36 -20.69
CA ALA A 270 13.26 -0.90 -21.89
C ALA A 270 14.36 -0.36 -22.82
N CYS A 271 14.78 -1.17 -23.78
CA CYS A 271 15.73 -0.71 -24.79
C CYS A 271 15.14 0.52 -25.48
N PRO A 272 15.79 1.71 -25.44
CA PRO A 272 15.23 2.92 -26.04
C PRO A 272 15.15 2.86 -27.58
N TYR A 273 15.61 1.77 -28.21
CA TYR A 273 15.54 1.54 -29.65
C TYR A 273 14.62 0.35 -29.97
N SER A 274 13.32 0.57 -29.82
CA SER A 274 12.31 -0.28 -30.46
C SER A 274 11.07 0.57 -30.72
N SER A 275 11.10 1.30 -31.83
CA SER A 275 9.88 1.70 -32.53
C SER A 275 9.86 0.99 -33.89
N PRO A 276 8.66 0.62 -34.38
CA PRO A 276 8.48 -0.12 -35.63
C PRO A 276 8.88 0.70 -36.88
#